data_AF-A0A852UWZ4-F1
#
_entry.id   AF-A0A852UWZ4-F1
#
_cell.length_a   1.000
_cell.length_b   1.000
_cell.length_c   1.000
_cell.angle_alpha   90.00
_cell.angle_beta   90.00
_cell.angle_gamma   90.00
#
_symmetry.space_group_name_H-M   'P 1'
#
loop_
_entity.id
_entity.type
_entity.pdbx_description
1 polymer ?
#
loop_
_entity_poly.entity_id
_entity_poly.type
_entity_poly.pdbx_seq_one_letter_code
_entity_poly.pdbx_strand_id
1 'polypeptide(L)'
;MDNQQKAQQRAYAALGRLLGQANTERLPAISWTITDGGSGPTLVGECNAADPIQRQDDFEAWRNALGAEAWPHGIRRGSGVHLHSAITDEEGVSISLAADVLDEEM
;
A
#
# COMPACT_ATOMS: atom_id res chain seq x y z
N MET A 1 -18.42 22.10 -7.94
CA MET A 1 -17.77 21.08 -7.10
C MET A 1 -16.28 21.26 -7.26
N ASP A 2 -15.59 21.48 -6.14
CA ASP A 2 -14.15 21.65 -6.11
C ASP A 2 -13.44 20.38 -6.60
N ASN A 3 -12.38 20.54 -7.40
CA ASN A 3 -11.61 19.40 -7.94
C ASN A 3 -11.01 18.57 -6.80
N GLN A 4 -10.67 19.21 -5.68
CA GLN A 4 -10.14 18.54 -4.50
C GLN A 4 -11.17 17.62 -3.83
N GLN A 5 -12.43 18.06 -3.71
CA GLN A 5 -13.50 17.26 -3.12
C GLN A 5 -13.79 16.00 -3.96
N LYS A 6 -13.75 16.12 -5.30
CA LYS A 6 -13.90 14.97 -6.21
C LYS A 6 -12.74 14.00 -6.08
N ALA A 7 -11.51 14.48 -5.95
CA ALA A 7 -10.33 13.64 -5.75
C ALA A 7 -10.44 12.83 -4.43
N GLN A 8 -10.85 13.49 -3.34
CA GLN A 8 -11.08 12.82 -2.06
C GLN A 8 -12.15 11.72 -2.18
N GLN A 9 -13.29 12.01 -2.84
CA GLN A 9 -14.34 11.01 -3.04
C GLN A 9 -13.85 9.77 -3.79
N ARG A 10 -13.01 9.95 -4.83
CA ARG A 10 -12.41 8.82 -5.55
C ARG A 10 -11.49 7.99 -4.66
N ALA A 11 -10.67 8.65 -3.84
CA ALA A 11 -9.78 7.97 -2.90
C ALA A 11 -10.55 7.11 -1.89
N TYR A 12 -11.62 7.66 -1.29
CA TYR A 12 -12.47 6.90 -0.37
C TYR A 12 -13.20 5.75 -1.07
N ALA A 13 -13.66 5.93 -2.30
CA ALA A 13 -14.27 4.87 -3.08
C ALA A 13 -13.26 3.74 -3.38
N ALA A 14 -12.03 4.09 -3.77
CA ALA A 14 -10.94 3.14 -3.98
C ALA A 14 -10.61 2.38 -2.68
N LEU A 15 -10.48 3.07 -1.54
CA LEU A 15 -10.27 2.41 -0.25
C LEU A 15 -11.41 1.46 0.09
N GLY A 16 -12.67 1.85 -0.14
CA GLY A 16 -13.82 0.99 0.07
C GLY A 16 -13.77 -0.31 -0.76
N ARG A 17 -13.35 -0.21 -2.03
CA ARG A 17 -13.14 -1.38 -2.90
C ARG A 17 -12.02 -2.28 -2.35
N LEU A 18 -10.89 -1.70 -1.97
CA LEU A 18 -9.75 -2.44 -1.40
C LEU A 18 -10.14 -3.20 -0.13
N LEU A 19 -10.90 -2.57 0.78
CA LEU A 19 -11.38 -3.22 2.00
C LEU A 19 -12.39 -4.33 1.69
N GLY A 20 -13.23 -4.16 0.66
CA GLY A 20 -14.13 -5.22 0.17
C GLY A 20 -13.38 -6.41 -0.40
N GLN A 21 -12.33 -6.17 -1.19
CA GLN A 21 -11.44 -7.20 -1.71
C GLN A 21 -10.70 -7.91 -0.56
N ALA A 22 -10.15 -7.16 0.39
CA ALA A 22 -9.47 -7.71 1.56
C ALA A 22 -10.34 -8.68 2.35
N ASN A 23 -11.62 -8.36 2.54
CA ASN A 23 -12.55 -9.26 3.21
C ASN A 23 -12.83 -10.54 2.39
N THR A 24 -12.90 -10.42 1.06
CA THR A 24 -13.17 -11.55 0.15
C THR A 24 -11.97 -12.50 0.06
N GLU A 25 -10.77 -11.94 -0.05
CA GLU A 25 -9.51 -12.68 -0.20
C GLU A 25 -8.84 -13.01 1.15
N ARG A 26 -9.43 -12.55 2.26
CA ARG A 26 -8.89 -12.69 3.62
C ARG A 26 -7.49 -12.10 3.77
N LEU A 27 -7.28 -10.91 3.19
CA LEU A 27 -6.01 -10.20 3.30
C LEU A 27 -5.76 -9.72 4.74
N PRO A 28 -4.48 -9.61 5.14
CA PRO A 28 -4.12 -9.16 6.47
C PRO A 28 -4.51 -7.69 6.69
N ALA A 29 -4.82 -7.36 7.95
CA ALA A 29 -5.16 -6.01 8.33
C ALA A 29 -3.91 -5.13 8.34
N ILE A 30 -3.94 -4.05 7.57
CA ILE A 30 -2.86 -3.05 7.50
C ILE A 30 -3.42 -1.65 7.71
N SER A 31 -2.54 -0.68 7.95
CA SER A 31 -2.94 0.72 8.07
C SER A 31 -3.09 1.34 6.70
N TRP A 32 -4.14 2.14 6.48
CA TRP A 32 -4.36 2.89 5.24
C TRP A 32 -4.40 4.38 5.52
N THR A 33 -3.64 5.15 4.75
CA THR A 33 -3.61 6.62 4.81
C THR A 33 -3.96 7.20 3.44
N ILE A 34 -4.84 8.19 3.42
CA ILE A 34 -5.12 8.97 2.20
C ILE A 34 -4.27 10.23 2.22
N THR A 35 -3.48 10.43 1.17
CA THR A 35 -2.61 11.60 1.01
C THR A 35 -2.91 12.29 -0.31
N ASP A 36 -2.50 13.55 -0.43
CA ASP A 36 -2.52 14.31 -1.68
C ASP A 36 -1.09 14.45 -2.19
N GLY A 37 -0.76 13.74 -3.28
CA GLY A 37 0.58 13.70 -3.85
C GLY A 37 0.84 14.80 -4.89
N GLY A 38 -0.05 15.79 -5.03
CA GLY A 38 0.04 16.85 -6.04
C GLY A 38 -0.30 16.39 -7.48
N SER A 39 -0.17 15.09 -7.77
CA SER A 39 -0.60 14.46 -9.04
C SER A 39 -1.99 13.82 -8.94
N GLY A 40 -2.62 13.85 -7.77
CA GLY A 40 -3.88 13.17 -7.48
C GLY A 40 -3.89 12.56 -6.08
N PRO A 41 -5.00 11.93 -5.69
CA PRO A 41 -5.11 11.23 -4.42
C PRO A 41 -4.22 9.98 -4.43
N THR A 42 -3.51 9.75 -3.33
CA THR A 42 -2.68 8.57 -3.12
C THR A 42 -3.16 7.83 -1.87
N LEU A 43 -3.45 6.55 -2.00
CA LEU A 43 -3.67 5.62 -0.90
C LEU A 43 -2.35 4.96 -0.53
N VAL A 44 -1.95 5.05 0.72
CA VAL A 44 -0.74 4.43 1.26
C VAL A 44 -1.14 3.35 2.25
N GLY A 45 -0.81 2.10 1.93
CA GLY A 45 -0.98 0.95 2.82
C GLY A 45 0.34 0.61 3.51
N GLU A 46 0.34 0.55 4.83
CA GLU A 46 1.52 0.28 5.65
C GLU A 46 1.34 -1.01 6.45
N CYS A 47 2.19 -2.00 6.15
CA CYS A 47 2.25 -3.25 6.91
C CYS A 47 3.04 -2.99 8.19
N ASN A 48 2.37 -3.07 9.34
CA ASN A 48 2.90 -2.63 10.63
C ASN A 48 3.02 -3.78 11.66
N ALA A 49 2.99 -5.04 11.20
CA ALA A 49 3.15 -6.19 12.09
C ALA A 49 4.47 -6.09 12.89
N ALA A 50 4.42 -6.41 14.18
CA ALA A 50 5.60 -6.31 15.06
C ALA A 50 6.71 -7.29 14.64
N ASP A 51 6.33 -8.48 14.19
CA ASP A 51 7.22 -9.50 13.63
C ASP A 51 7.62 -9.12 12.19
N PRO A 52 8.93 -8.99 11.88
CA PRO A 52 9.43 -8.70 10.54
C PRO A 52 8.98 -9.70 9.47
N ILE A 53 8.92 -11.00 9.81
CA ILE A 53 8.52 -12.06 8.86
C ILE A 53 7.05 -11.87 8.50
N GLN A 54 6.18 -11.76 9.51
CA GLN A 54 4.76 -11.49 9.30
C GLN A 54 4.54 -10.20 8.50
N ARG A 55 5.35 -9.17 8.75
CA ARG A 55 5.23 -7.90 8.02
C ARG A 55 5.57 -8.04 6.54
N GLN A 56 6.58 -8.84 6.22
CA GLN A 56 6.91 -9.17 4.83
C GLN A 56 5.78 -10.00 4.19
N ASP A 57 5.27 -11.01 4.88
CA ASP A 57 4.15 -11.83 4.40
C ASP A 57 2.91 -10.97 4.12
N ASP A 58 2.61 -10.03 5.00
CA ASP A 58 1.50 -9.08 4.83
C ASP A 58 1.70 -8.22 3.58
N PHE A 59 2.91 -7.73 3.37
CA PHE A 59 3.28 -6.94 2.19
C PHE A 59 3.12 -7.75 0.90
N GLU A 60 3.63 -8.99 0.88
CA GLU A 60 3.55 -9.86 -0.29
C GLU A 60 2.11 -10.26 -0.61
N ALA A 61 1.29 -10.56 0.39
CA ALA A 61 -0.13 -10.85 0.23
C ALA A 61 -0.86 -9.69 -0.44
N TRP A 62 -0.66 -8.47 0.05
CA TRP A 62 -1.26 -7.27 -0.52
C TRP A 62 -0.72 -6.95 -1.92
N ARG A 63 0.60 -7.05 -2.14
CA ARG A 63 1.21 -6.84 -3.45
C ARG A 63 0.59 -7.77 -4.50
N ASN A 64 0.45 -9.05 -4.16
CA ASN A 64 -0.12 -10.05 -5.06
C ASN A 64 -1.60 -9.78 -5.34
N ALA A 65 -2.39 -9.43 -4.32
CA ALA A 65 -3.81 -9.08 -4.48
C ALA A 65 -4.03 -7.84 -5.36
N LEU A 66 -3.12 -6.87 -5.29
CA LEU A 66 -3.14 -5.68 -6.15
C LEU A 66 -2.60 -5.94 -7.57
N GLY A 67 -1.94 -7.07 -7.82
CA GLY A 67 -1.19 -7.28 -9.06
C GLY A 67 -0.05 -6.28 -9.23
N ALA A 68 0.49 -5.77 -8.13
CA ALA A 68 1.52 -4.74 -8.14
C ALA A 68 2.90 -5.33 -8.44
N GLU A 69 3.67 -4.67 -9.31
CA GLU A 69 5.06 -5.05 -9.52
C GLU A 69 5.91 -4.67 -8.31
N ALA A 70 6.75 -5.61 -7.85
CA ALA A 70 7.73 -5.32 -6.83
C ALA A 70 8.74 -4.32 -7.38
N TRP A 71 9.09 -3.29 -6.60
CA TRP A 71 10.27 -2.50 -6.94
C TRP A 71 11.50 -3.40 -6.83
N PRO A 72 12.33 -3.48 -7.88
CA PRO A 72 13.30 -4.56 -8.05
C PRO A 72 14.40 -4.60 -6.98
N HIS A 73 14.56 -3.52 -6.20
CA HIS A 73 15.49 -3.46 -5.09
C HIS A 73 14.84 -2.58 -4.02
N GLY A 74 14.27 -3.18 -2.98
CA GLY A 74 13.78 -2.44 -1.81
C GLY A 74 14.78 -1.36 -1.41
N ILE A 75 14.29 -0.17 -1.05
CA ILE A 75 15.18 0.95 -0.78
C ILE A 75 15.85 0.68 0.56
N ARG A 76 17.14 0.34 0.58
CA ARG A 76 17.89 0.27 1.84
C ARG A 76 17.80 1.62 2.55
N ARG A 77 17.18 1.64 3.73
CA ARG A 77 17.07 2.81 4.59
C ARG A 77 17.68 2.47 5.95
N GLY A 78 18.87 3.00 6.22
CA GLY A 78 19.56 2.74 7.49
C GLY A 78 19.89 1.25 7.66
N SER A 79 19.41 0.64 8.75
CA SER A 79 19.63 -0.77 9.12
C SER A 79 18.54 -1.74 8.62
N GLY A 80 17.77 -1.36 7.60
CA GLY A 80 16.67 -2.17 7.08
C GLY A 80 16.41 -2.00 5.58
N VAL A 81 15.60 -2.91 5.04
CA VAL A 81 15.07 -2.87 3.69
C VAL A 81 13.65 -2.29 3.74
N HIS A 82 13.45 -1.20 3.00
CA HIS A 82 12.11 -0.65 2.78
C HIS A 82 11.49 -1.33 1.55
N LEU A 83 10.54 -2.23 1.79
CA LEU A 83 9.73 -2.84 0.74
C LEU A 83 8.72 -1.80 0.25
N HIS A 84 8.60 -1.68 -1.07
CA HIS A 84 7.68 -0.74 -1.69
C HIS A 84 7.11 -1.31 -2.99
N SER A 85 5.81 -1.14 -3.20
CA SER A 85 5.17 -1.35 -4.50
C SER A 85 4.14 -0.26 -4.74
N ALA A 86 3.89 0.10 -5.99
CA ALA A 86 2.84 1.04 -6.32
C ALA A 86 2.13 0.65 -7.61
N ILE A 87 0.83 0.91 -7.66
CA ILE A 87 0.00 0.81 -8.86
C ILE A 87 -0.87 2.07 -8.98
N THR A 88 -1.44 2.29 -10.15
CA THR A 88 -2.54 3.22 -10.33
C THR A 88 -3.77 2.41 -10.69
N ASP A 89 -4.88 2.63 -9.97
CA ASP A 89 -6.14 1.98 -10.32
C ASP A 89 -6.77 2.59 -11.59
N GLU A 90 -7.83 1.96 -12.10
CA GLU A 90 -8.50 2.39 -13.33
C GLU A 90 -9.13 3.80 -13.22
N GLU A 91 -9.36 4.28 -11.98
CA GLU A 91 -9.93 5.60 -11.69
C GLU A 91 -8.84 6.69 -11.50
N GLY A 92 -7.57 6.31 -11.67
CA GLY A 92 -6.41 7.20 -11.54
C GLY A 92 -5.98 7.45 -10.10
N VAL A 93 -6.40 6.62 -9.14
CA VAL A 93 -5.93 6.68 -7.75
C VAL A 93 -4.64 5.91 -7.64
N SER A 94 -3.57 6.57 -7.17
CA SER A 94 -2.31 5.90 -6.88
C SER A 94 -2.44 5.10 -5.59
N ILE A 95 -2.02 3.84 -5.60
CA ILE A 95 -2.01 2.96 -4.45
C ILE A 95 -0.56 2.54 -4.22
N SER A 96 -0.02 2.89 -3.06
CA SER A 96 1.32 2.53 -2.63
C SER A 96 1.23 1.60 -1.44
N LEU A 97 2.05 0.55 -1.43
CA LEU A 97 2.26 -0.34 -0.28
C LEU A 97 3.67 -0.17 0.23
N ALA A 98 3.84 -0.18 1.55
CA ALA A 98 5.13 -0.10 2.19
C ALA A 98 5.24 -1.04 3.40
N ALA A 99 6.46 -1.53 3.62
CA ALA A 99 6.85 -2.25 4.83
C ALA A 99 8.34 -2.03 5.12
N ASP A 100 8.69 -1.77 6.38
CA ASP A 100 10.08 -1.72 6.83
C ASP A 100 10.47 -3.07 7.45
N VAL A 101 11.44 -3.77 6.86
CA VAL A 101 12.02 -5.01 7.42
C VAL A 101 13.48 -4.76 7.82
N LEU A 102 13.93 -5.31 8.95
CA LEU A 102 15.31 -5.13 9.44
C LEU A 102 16.27 -6.02 8.64
N ASP A 103 17.49 -5.52 8.40
CA ASP A 103 18.54 -6.23 7.63
C ASP A 103 19.23 -7.34 8.46
N GLU A 104 18.84 -7.54 9.73
CA GLU A 104 19.54 -8.44 10.67
C GLU A 104 19.03 -9.90 10.71
N GLU A 105 18.07 -10.30 9.87
CA GLU A 105 17.54 -11.68 9.85
C GLU A 105 17.33 -12.25 8.44
N MET A 106 18.31 -12.06 7.54
CA MET A 106 18.45 -12.87 6.31
C MET A 106 19.74 -13.69 6.31
#